data_AF-A0A821UXE5-F1
#
_entry.id   AF-A0A821UXE5-F1
#
_cell.length_a   1.000
_cell.length_b   1.000
_cell.length_c   1.000
_cell.angle_alpha   90.00
_cell.angle_beta   90.00
_cell.angle_gamma   90.00
#
_symmetry.space_group_name_H-M   'P 1'
#
loop_
_entity.id
_entity.type
_entity.pdbx_description
1 polymer ?
#
loop_
_entity_poly.entity_id
_entity_poly.type
_entity_poly.pdbx_seq_one_letter_code
_entity_poly.pdbx_strand_id
1 'polypeptide(L)'
;LFRSLVSTKDERIYIDLCDQGIIPSIAGYLRIMTQQTSIHIDHVDLDIICDGLFILSCLGELDVHRKEIFGSEGIEMLIQILSIECPYVCGGLGYHRLLVAAIDCVWCCVVGSVINEDEFIQKQGVFALLDLIETNPKSLQNIILGCVLDLTENTKCLHFIMAWQGRKQEYITHVLCELWRDEERETYVTRTDKGVISDHTKPLMGLLQQSVPLTSLKRFEPSRSVLDLIDNMRSKIYGFFCKLGFSELPGLHEEDYITICIIENFLDFKMGEIWQEIITELDMEGVKLIAHDNEATDTILRATEERALAVVATQNYILEQYHKYDLQIEKEFYNELIKNHAFQEKRLEQWKSFVARTSKYPLLMVAKDSQNQAIRQSRPEEKDYSGYHTVHNLEIPNISITAFTGPFLKIESTPVEILNRK
;
A
#
# COMPACT_ATOMS: atom_id res chain seq x y z
N LEU A 1 13.72 17.59 39.72
CA LEU A 1 12.68 18.36 40.45
C LEU A 1 11.43 18.58 39.58
N PHE A 2 11.55 19.20 38.40
CA PHE A 2 10.42 19.42 37.47
C PHE A 2 9.64 18.15 37.11
N ARG A 3 10.32 17.03 36.80
CA ARG A 3 9.66 15.73 36.56
C ARG A 3 8.68 15.34 37.67
N SER A 4 9.07 15.52 38.92
CA SER A 4 8.22 15.18 40.08
C SER A 4 7.08 16.17 40.28
N LEU A 5 7.29 17.46 39.99
CA LEU A 5 6.24 18.48 40.06
C LEU A 5 5.17 18.22 39.02
N VAL A 6 5.58 17.90 37.79
CA VAL A 6 4.65 17.67 36.71
C VAL A 6 3.89 16.34 36.89
N SER A 7 4.51 15.36 37.55
CA SER A 7 3.85 14.08 37.87
C SER A 7 2.67 14.19 38.86
N THR A 8 2.49 15.32 39.56
CA THR A 8 1.37 15.48 40.51
C THR A 8 0.03 15.73 39.82
N LYS A 9 0.03 16.00 38.50
CA LYS A 9 -1.17 16.35 37.71
C LYS A 9 -1.99 17.50 38.31
N ASP A 10 -1.31 18.44 38.96
CA ASP A 10 -1.94 19.65 39.51
C ASP A 10 -1.93 20.76 38.45
N GLU A 11 -3.11 21.11 37.95
CA GLU A 11 -3.30 22.11 36.90
C GLU A 11 -2.73 23.49 37.27
N ARG A 12 -2.70 23.84 38.56
CA ARG A 12 -2.13 25.13 39.00
C ARG A 12 -0.63 25.20 38.75
N ILE A 13 0.06 24.07 38.95
CA ILE A 13 1.48 23.95 38.67
C ILE A 13 1.70 24.04 37.16
N TYR A 14 0.84 23.40 36.35
CA TYR A 14 0.97 23.47 34.89
C TYR A 14 0.84 24.90 34.37
N ILE A 15 -0.15 25.66 34.86
CA ILE A 15 -0.35 27.06 34.47
C ILE A 15 0.87 27.91 34.85
N ASP A 16 1.36 27.83 36.10
CA ASP A 16 2.52 28.60 36.55
C ASP A 16 3.79 28.27 35.75
N LEU A 17 4.02 26.97 35.45
CA LEU A 17 5.14 26.54 34.62
C LEU A 17 5.01 27.06 33.17
N CYS A 18 3.80 27.07 32.61
CA CYS A 18 3.54 27.59 31.27
C CYS A 18 3.74 29.11 31.21
N ASP A 19 3.24 29.86 32.19
CA ASP A 19 3.40 31.31 32.30
C ASP A 19 4.88 31.72 32.41
N GLN A 20 5.71 30.87 33.03
CA GLN A 20 7.16 31.04 33.10
C GLN A 20 7.90 30.69 31.80
N GLY A 21 7.19 30.26 30.75
CA GLY A 21 7.79 29.96 29.44
C GLY A 21 8.61 28.67 29.41
N ILE A 22 8.26 27.68 30.24
CA ILE A 22 9.04 26.44 30.37
C ILE A 22 8.97 25.57 29.10
N ILE A 23 7.80 25.49 28.46
CA ILE A 23 7.62 24.69 27.23
C ILE A 23 8.62 25.09 26.13
N PRO A 24 8.66 26.36 25.65
CA PRO A 24 9.60 26.75 24.60
C PRO A 24 11.06 26.70 25.07
N SER A 25 11.31 26.94 26.36
CA SER A 25 12.66 26.87 26.94
C SER A 25 13.23 25.45 26.91
N ILE A 26 12.44 24.45 27.33
CA ILE A 26 12.84 23.03 27.27
C ILE A 26 12.95 22.59 25.82
N ALA A 27 11.97 22.90 24.97
CA ALA A 27 12.01 22.52 23.55
C ALA A 27 13.28 23.06 22.85
N GLY A 28 13.60 24.35 23.05
CA GLY A 28 14.80 24.96 22.48
C GLY A 28 16.10 24.37 23.04
N TYR A 29 16.15 24.07 24.34
CA TYR A 29 17.32 23.43 24.95
C TYR A 29 17.56 22.02 24.39
N LEU A 30 16.51 21.20 24.32
CA LEU A 30 16.59 19.85 23.77
C LEU A 30 17.01 19.87 22.31
N ARG A 31 16.48 20.80 21.51
CA ARG A 31 16.89 21.00 20.11
C ARG A 31 18.39 21.25 19.97
N ILE A 32 18.95 22.14 20.80
CA ILE A 32 20.37 22.46 20.75
C ILE A 32 21.21 21.22 21.11
N MET A 33 20.79 20.49 22.15
CA MET A 33 21.45 19.24 22.53
C MET A 33 21.43 18.23 21.38
N THR A 34 20.27 17.96 20.78
CA THR A 34 20.15 16.95 19.71
C THR A 34 20.97 17.31 18.47
N GLN A 35 21.10 18.60 18.14
CA GLN A 35 21.95 19.08 17.04
C GLN A 35 23.45 18.91 17.30
N GLN A 36 23.89 19.14 18.54
CA GLN A 36 25.31 19.07 18.91
C GLN A 36 25.80 17.64 19.10
N THR A 37 24.90 16.69 19.33
CA THR A 37 25.23 15.34 19.82
C THR A 37 25.23 14.27 18.72
N SER A 38 25.34 14.66 17.44
CA SER A 38 25.26 13.76 16.27
C SER A 38 26.34 12.65 16.19
N ILE A 39 27.24 12.55 17.18
CA ILE A 39 28.36 11.59 17.16
C ILE A 39 28.48 10.76 18.46
N HIS A 40 27.95 11.19 19.62
CA HIS A 40 28.00 10.37 20.85
C HIS A 40 27.01 10.87 21.92
N ILE A 41 25.80 10.30 22.00
CA ILE A 41 24.86 10.58 23.09
C ILE A 41 25.24 9.68 24.27
N ASP A 42 25.60 10.26 25.42
CA ASP A 42 25.86 9.48 26.63
C ASP A 42 24.58 9.13 27.40
N HIS A 43 24.68 8.28 28.43
CA HIS A 43 23.50 7.87 29.21
C HIS A 43 22.86 9.03 29.98
N VAL A 44 23.63 10.05 30.35
CA VAL A 44 23.14 11.21 31.11
C VAL A 44 22.37 12.14 30.17
N ASP A 45 22.90 12.38 28.98
CA ASP A 45 22.23 13.13 27.92
C ASP A 45 20.90 12.45 27.55
N LEU A 46 20.88 11.12 27.40
CA LEU A 46 19.65 10.37 27.16
C LEU A 46 18.61 10.57 28.28
N ASP A 47 19.03 10.50 29.54
CA ASP A 47 18.13 10.71 30.68
C ASP A 47 17.58 12.13 30.72
N ILE A 48 18.42 13.14 30.44
CA ILE A 48 18.01 14.55 30.35
C ILE A 48 16.99 14.74 29.22
N ILE A 49 17.25 14.18 28.04
CA ILE A 49 16.34 14.27 26.89
C ILE A 49 15.01 13.58 27.22
N CYS A 50 15.05 12.35 27.76
CA CYS A 50 13.84 11.62 28.14
C CYS A 50 13.02 12.36 29.21
N ASP A 51 13.67 12.94 30.21
CA ASP A 51 12.99 13.72 31.25
C ASP A 51 12.41 15.02 30.71
N GLY A 52 13.12 15.69 29.79
CA GLY A 52 12.61 16.86 29.09
C GLY A 52 11.38 16.55 28.25
N LEU A 53 11.44 15.50 27.44
CA LEU A 53 10.30 15.00 26.64
C LEU A 53 9.11 14.61 27.53
N PHE A 54 9.36 13.94 28.65
CA PHE A 54 8.31 13.59 29.61
C PHE A 54 7.63 14.82 30.22
N ILE A 55 8.42 15.83 30.62
CA ILE A 55 7.87 17.10 31.14
C ILE A 55 7.00 17.78 30.06
N LEU A 56 7.49 17.85 28.83
CA LEU A 56 6.74 18.42 27.71
C LEU A 56 5.44 17.64 27.45
N SER A 57 5.49 16.31 27.47
CA SER A 57 4.32 15.44 27.25
C SER A 57 3.22 15.72 28.28
N CYS A 58 3.57 15.71 29.57
CA CYS A 58 2.60 16.01 30.62
C CYS A 58 2.06 17.45 30.58
N LEU A 59 2.88 18.43 30.15
CA LEU A 59 2.43 19.82 29.98
C LEU A 59 1.57 19.98 28.72
N GLY A 60 1.77 19.19 27.66
CA GLY A 60 0.95 19.22 26.45
C GLY A 60 -0.36 18.41 26.57
N GLU A 61 -0.43 17.48 27.51
CA GLU A 61 -1.57 16.57 27.69
C GLU A 61 -2.89 17.37 27.87
N LEU A 62 -3.85 17.10 26.97
CA LEU A 62 -5.25 17.56 26.99
C LEU A 62 -5.52 19.09 26.89
N ASP A 63 -4.51 19.92 26.64
CA ASP A 63 -4.70 21.39 26.54
C ASP A 63 -4.18 21.95 25.22
N VAL A 64 -5.11 22.53 24.44
CA VAL A 64 -4.83 23.07 23.11
C VAL A 64 -3.87 24.27 23.16
N HIS A 65 -4.02 25.16 24.14
CA HIS A 65 -3.17 26.35 24.25
C HIS A 65 -1.73 25.98 24.59
N ARG A 66 -1.52 25.00 25.47
CA ARG A 66 -0.19 24.48 25.82
C ARG A 66 0.47 23.78 24.62
N LYS A 67 -0.31 23.07 23.80
CA LYS A 67 0.17 22.55 22.51
C LYS A 67 0.57 23.68 21.58
N GLU A 68 -0.22 24.74 21.41
CA GLU A 68 0.14 25.86 20.54
C GLU A 68 1.45 26.56 20.95
N ILE A 69 1.71 26.66 22.27
CA ILE A 69 2.98 27.20 22.80
C ILE A 69 4.19 26.31 22.43
N PHE A 70 4.00 25.00 22.30
CA PHE A 70 5.05 24.06 21.88
C PHE A 70 5.65 24.45 20.53
N GLY A 71 4.76 24.76 19.58
CA GLY A 71 5.06 25.40 18.31
C GLY A 71 6.17 24.76 17.47
N SER A 72 6.68 25.56 16.54
CA SER A 72 7.65 25.17 15.52
C SER A 72 8.95 24.57 16.07
N GLU A 73 9.47 25.17 17.15
CA GLU A 73 10.72 24.76 17.78
C GLU A 73 10.63 23.35 18.37
N GLY A 74 9.51 23.04 19.06
CA GLY A 74 9.25 21.71 19.59
C GLY A 74 9.08 20.66 18.50
N ILE A 75 8.41 21.01 17.40
CA ILE A 75 8.21 20.11 16.26
C ILE A 75 9.54 19.76 15.59
N GLU A 76 10.40 20.75 15.34
CA GLU A 76 11.73 20.49 14.76
C GLU A 76 12.60 19.64 15.68
N MET A 77 12.51 19.86 16.99
CA MET A 77 13.17 19.03 17.98
C MET A 77 12.70 17.56 17.91
N LEU A 78 11.39 17.32 17.86
CA LEU A 78 10.84 15.96 17.75
C LEU A 78 11.29 15.27 16.47
N ILE A 79 11.20 15.96 15.32
CA ILE A 79 11.61 15.38 14.03
C ILE A 79 13.10 15.02 14.05
N GLN A 80 13.95 15.88 14.60
CA GLN A 80 15.37 15.57 14.76
C GLN A 80 15.59 14.31 15.60
N ILE A 81 14.86 14.12 16.70
CA ILE A 81 14.97 12.94 17.56
C ILE A 81 14.47 11.68 16.85
N LEU A 82 13.34 11.76 16.14
CA LEU A 82 12.76 10.63 15.41
C LEU A 82 13.64 10.20 14.23
N SER A 83 14.31 11.15 13.57
CA SER A 83 15.19 10.91 12.42
C SER A 83 16.61 10.47 12.80
N ILE A 84 16.92 10.22 14.08
CA ILE A 84 18.23 9.72 14.48
C ILE A 84 18.39 8.28 13.97
N GLU A 85 19.02 8.13 12.80
CA GLU A 85 19.42 6.85 12.26
C GLU A 85 20.50 6.22 13.13
N CYS A 86 20.31 4.95 13.50
CA CYS A 86 21.07 4.38 14.59
C CYS A 86 21.77 3.05 14.23
N PRO A 87 23.07 3.10 13.88
CA PRO A 87 23.94 1.93 13.95
C PRO A 87 24.58 1.76 15.35
N TYR A 88 24.60 2.80 16.20
CA TYR A 88 25.53 2.92 17.35
C TYR A 88 24.91 3.21 18.72
N VAL A 89 23.62 3.54 18.85
CA VAL A 89 22.93 3.59 20.17
C VAL A 89 22.60 2.15 20.65
N CYS A 90 23.04 1.14 19.88
CA CYS A 90 23.15 -0.26 20.25
C CYS A 90 24.16 -0.47 21.38
N GLY A 91 23.73 -0.21 22.61
CA GLY A 91 24.39 -0.67 23.84
C GLY A 91 23.44 -0.98 25.00
N GLY A 92 22.13 -0.72 24.89
CA GLY A 92 21.16 -1.03 25.95
C GLY A 92 19.78 -0.37 25.80
N LEU A 93 18.95 -0.51 26.85
CA LEU A 93 17.53 -0.09 26.95
C LEU A 93 17.25 1.41 26.72
N GLY A 94 18.27 2.26 26.64
CA GLY A 94 18.11 3.72 26.60
C GLY A 94 17.45 4.26 25.33
N TYR A 95 17.75 3.67 24.17
CA TYR A 95 17.20 4.16 22.89
C TYR A 95 15.69 3.89 22.76
N HIS A 96 15.23 2.70 23.16
CA HIS A 96 13.80 2.39 23.17
C HIS A 96 13.02 3.34 24.09
N ARG A 97 13.60 3.68 25.26
CA ARG A 97 13.00 4.67 26.17
C ARG A 97 12.91 6.05 25.52
N LEU A 98 13.96 6.48 24.81
CA LEU A 98 13.96 7.76 24.08
C LEU A 98 12.87 7.79 23.01
N LEU A 99 12.76 6.74 22.18
CA LEU A 99 11.72 6.66 21.15
C LEU A 99 10.33 6.68 21.74
N VAL A 100 10.07 5.89 22.80
CA VAL A 100 8.78 5.91 23.49
C VAL A 100 8.46 7.30 24.05
N ALA A 101 9.42 7.97 24.69
CA ALA A 101 9.22 9.33 25.20
C ALA A 101 8.99 10.36 24.07
N ALA A 102 9.66 10.20 22.92
CA ALA A 102 9.47 11.06 21.78
C ALA A 102 8.09 10.88 21.14
N ILE A 103 7.64 9.63 20.97
CA ILE A 103 6.31 9.31 20.42
C ILE A 103 5.22 9.77 21.38
N ASP A 104 5.39 9.57 22.69
CA ASP A 104 4.48 10.11 23.72
C ASP A 104 4.40 11.64 23.63
N CYS A 105 5.53 12.32 23.44
CA CYS A 105 5.56 13.77 23.26
C CYS A 105 4.88 14.22 21.97
N VAL A 106 4.99 13.45 20.87
CA VAL A 106 4.17 13.72 19.65
C VAL A 106 2.69 13.59 19.99
N TRP A 107 2.29 12.51 20.68
CA TRP A 107 0.90 12.26 21.03
C TRP A 107 0.32 13.36 21.93
N CYS A 108 1.08 13.81 22.92
CA CYS A 108 0.61 14.82 23.85
C CYS A 108 0.72 16.25 23.29
N CYS A 109 1.80 16.61 22.59
CA CYS A 109 2.06 18.00 22.18
C CYS A 109 1.62 18.32 20.75
N VAL A 110 1.54 17.33 19.86
CA VAL A 110 1.22 17.55 18.43
C VAL A 110 -0.22 17.14 18.14
N VAL A 111 -0.58 15.89 18.42
CA VAL A 111 -1.91 15.33 18.10
C VAL A 111 -3.02 16.14 18.78
N GLY A 112 -4.07 16.47 18.04
CA GLY A 112 -5.21 17.28 18.49
C GLY A 112 -4.99 18.79 18.43
N SER A 113 -3.82 19.28 18.01
CA SER A 113 -3.59 20.70 17.69
C SER A 113 -3.43 20.86 16.19
N VAL A 114 -4.40 21.51 15.54
CA VAL A 114 -4.41 21.68 14.08
C VAL A 114 -3.14 22.38 13.57
N ILE A 115 -2.65 23.38 14.30
CA ILE A 115 -1.44 24.14 13.93
C ILE A 115 -0.21 23.23 13.97
N ASN A 116 -0.05 22.48 15.07
CA ASN A 116 1.12 21.63 15.24
C ASN A 116 1.08 20.40 14.33
N GLU A 117 -0.09 19.79 14.14
CA GLU A 117 -0.26 18.68 13.20
C GLU A 117 0.10 19.10 11.78
N ASP A 118 -0.44 20.24 11.31
CA ASP A 118 -0.16 20.76 9.98
C ASP A 118 1.35 21.00 9.78
N GLU A 119 2.01 21.58 10.79
CA GLU A 119 3.45 21.85 10.73
C GLU A 119 4.29 20.57 10.81
N PHE A 120 3.93 19.63 11.69
CA PHE A 120 4.60 18.33 11.81
C PHE A 120 4.49 17.52 10.50
N ILE A 121 3.31 17.53 9.87
CA ILE A 121 3.07 16.92 8.57
C ILE A 121 3.92 17.58 7.48
N GLN A 122 3.92 18.91 7.40
CA GLN A 122 4.71 19.65 6.40
C GLN A 122 6.22 19.41 6.52
N LYS A 123 6.72 19.24 7.74
CA LYS A 123 8.13 18.95 8.02
C LYS A 123 8.50 17.45 7.91
N GLN A 124 7.64 16.64 7.29
CA GLN A 124 7.85 15.19 7.09
C GLN A 124 7.90 14.36 8.38
N GLY A 125 7.36 14.86 9.49
CA GLY A 125 7.32 14.10 10.75
C GLY A 125 6.55 12.79 10.65
N VAL A 126 5.52 12.73 9.80
CA VAL A 126 4.78 11.48 9.52
C VAL A 126 5.68 10.44 8.84
N PHE A 127 6.55 10.84 7.91
CA PHE A 127 7.49 9.91 7.27
C PHE A 127 8.46 9.34 8.30
N ALA A 128 8.99 10.19 9.18
CA ALA A 128 9.87 9.75 10.26
C ALA A 128 9.20 8.70 11.17
N LEU A 129 7.90 8.87 11.50
CA LEU A 129 7.16 7.86 12.25
C LEU A 129 6.98 6.56 11.47
N LEU A 130 6.62 6.64 10.18
CA LEU A 130 6.44 5.45 9.34
C LEU A 130 7.75 4.68 9.12
N ASP A 131 8.88 5.37 8.96
CA ASP A 131 10.21 4.75 8.85
C ASP A 131 10.60 3.98 10.12
N LEU A 132 10.13 4.42 11.29
CA LEU A 132 10.32 3.71 12.55
C LEU A 132 9.50 2.42 12.62
N ILE A 133 8.38 2.31 11.91
CA ILE A 133 7.59 1.06 11.87
C ILE A 133 8.41 -0.06 11.24
N GLU A 134 9.15 0.20 10.16
CA GLU A 134 9.94 -0.85 9.46
C GLU A 134 11.13 -1.39 10.28
N THR A 135 11.63 -0.61 11.23
CA THR A 135 12.92 -0.86 11.88
C THR A 135 12.82 -1.35 13.33
N ASN A 136 11.66 -1.16 13.97
CA ASN A 136 11.49 -1.37 15.40
C ASN A 136 10.69 -2.62 15.75
N PRO A 137 10.82 -3.15 16.98
CA PRO A 137 10.05 -4.30 17.43
C PRO A 137 8.55 -3.98 17.54
N LYS A 138 7.73 -5.03 17.49
CA LYS A 138 6.26 -5.00 17.57
C LYS A 138 5.70 -4.11 18.69
N SER A 139 6.27 -4.15 19.89
CA SER A 139 5.80 -3.31 21.01
C SER A 139 5.85 -1.83 20.69
N LEU A 140 6.89 -1.39 19.99
CA LEU A 140 7.06 -0.01 19.57
C LEU A 140 6.26 0.30 18.30
N GLN A 141 6.19 -0.63 17.34
CA GLN A 141 5.31 -0.53 16.18
C GLN A 141 3.85 -0.28 16.59
N ASN A 142 3.37 -0.96 17.63
CA ASN A 142 2.01 -0.81 18.16
C ASN A 142 1.72 0.63 18.65
N ILE A 143 2.69 1.23 19.34
CA ILE A 143 2.58 2.61 19.86
C ILE A 143 2.64 3.61 18.70
N ILE A 144 3.58 3.42 17.76
CA ILE A 144 3.73 4.28 16.59
C ILE A 144 2.45 4.24 15.74
N LEU A 145 1.92 3.05 15.46
CA LEU A 145 0.67 2.89 14.72
C LEU A 145 -0.48 3.61 15.41
N GLY A 146 -0.57 3.56 16.75
CA GLY A 146 -1.58 4.30 17.49
C GLY A 146 -1.46 5.81 17.29
N CYS A 147 -0.24 6.35 17.44
CA CYS A 147 0.02 7.77 17.26
C CYS A 147 -0.26 8.24 15.82
N VAL A 148 0.16 7.48 14.82
CA VAL A 148 -0.07 7.82 13.40
C VAL A 148 -1.56 7.68 13.05
N LEU A 149 -2.27 6.70 13.62
CA LEU A 149 -3.71 6.55 13.42
C LEU A 149 -4.45 7.77 13.94
N ASP A 150 -4.13 8.28 15.12
CA ASP A 150 -4.76 9.49 15.65
C ASP A 150 -4.43 10.74 14.80
N LEU A 151 -3.22 10.83 14.24
CA LEU A 151 -2.86 11.89 13.28
C LEU A 151 -3.70 11.85 12.00
N THR A 152 -4.30 10.71 11.64
CA THR A 152 -5.19 10.62 10.47
C THR A 152 -6.52 11.33 10.63
N GLU A 153 -6.87 11.78 11.84
CA GLU A 153 -8.00 12.70 12.03
C GLU A 153 -7.78 14.02 11.23
N ASN A 154 -6.52 14.41 11.01
CA ASN A 154 -6.17 15.42 10.03
C ASN A 154 -6.14 14.81 8.62
N THR A 155 -7.10 15.20 7.78
CA THR A 155 -7.26 14.66 6.41
C THR A 155 -6.05 14.93 5.50
N LYS A 156 -5.21 15.92 5.81
CA LYS A 156 -3.96 16.15 5.07
C LYS A 156 -2.97 15.01 5.30
N CYS A 157 -2.95 14.42 6.50
CA CYS A 157 -2.06 13.32 6.87
C CYS A 157 -2.20 12.12 5.92
N LEU A 158 -3.42 11.79 5.51
CA LEU A 158 -3.71 10.67 4.61
C LEU A 158 -2.93 10.74 3.29
N HIS A 159 -2.78 11.94 2.72
CA HIS A 159 -2.04 12.12 1.47
C HIS A 159 -0.55 11.79 1.64
N PHE A 160 0.04 12.12 2.79
CA PHE A 160 1.44 11.82 3.08
C PHE A 160 1.64 10.34 3.41
N ILE A 161 0.70 9.73 4.13
CA ILE A 161 0.70 8.28 4.40
C ILE A 161 0.65 7.50 3.08
N MET A 162 -0.23 7.88 2.15
CA MET A 162 -0.36 7.21 0.85
C MET A 162 0.83 7.47 -0.09
N ALA A 163 1.56 8.56 0.12
CA ALA A 163 2.78 8.88 -0.63
C ALA A 163 4.05 8.24 -0.03
N TRP A 164 3.98 7.75 1.20
CA TRP A 164 5.13 7.12 1.85
C TRP A 164 5.51 5.81 1.17
N GLN A 165 6.82 5.62 1.00
CA GLN A 165 7.42 4.40 0.51
C GLN A 165 8.56 4.02 1.43
N GLY A 166 8.52 2.77 1.88
CA GLY A 166 9.52 2.19 2.75
C GLY A 166 10.88 2.00 2.12
N ARG A 167 11.85 1.49 2.89
CA ARG A 167 13.21 1.22 2.40
C ARG A 167 13.21 0.20 1.25
N LYS A 168 12.26 -0.73 1.26
CA LYS A 168 12.04 -1.73 0.20
C LYS A 168 11.22 -1.20 -0.98
N GLN A 169 10.88 0.09 -1.01
CA GLN A 169 9.94 0.69 -1.97
C GLN A 169 8.51 0.12 -1.86
N GLU A 170 8.18 -0.44 -0.69
CA GLU A 170 6.85 -0.96 -0.37
C GLU A 170 5.97 0.19 0.16
N TYR A 171 4.68 0.11 -0.15
CA TYR A 171 3.71 1.08 0.33
C TYR A 171 3.21 0.70 1.73
N ILE A 172 2.74 1.69 2.49
CA ILE A 172 2.23 1.48 3.85
C ILE A 172 1.10 0.44 3.91
N THR A 173 0.28 0.35 2.86
CA THR A 173 -0.82 -0.62 2.72
C THR A 173 -0.31 -2.06 2.72
N HIS A 174 0.80 -2.33 2.02
CA HIS A 174 1.47 -3.62 2.05
C HIS A 174 2.04 -3.91 3.45
N VAL A 175 2.76 -2.94 4.03
CA VAL A 175 3.35 -3.07 5.37
C VAL A 175 2.28 -3.37 6.42
N LEU A 176 1.12 -2.70 6.39
CA LEU A 176 0.00 -2.98 7.30
C LEU A 176 -0.57 -4.39 7.12
N CYS A 177 -0.64 -4.90 5.89
CA CYS A 177 -1.05 -6.28 5.63
C CYS A 177 0.00 -7.28 6.13
N GLU A 178 1.28 -6.99 5.98
CA GLU A 178 2.37 -7.83 6.53
C GLU A 178 2.28 -7.87 8.06
N LEU A 179 2.18 -6.72 8.73
CA LEU A 179 2.00 -6.64 10.18
C LEU A 179 0.77 -7.42 10.65
N TRP A 180 -0.34 -7.38 9.91
CA TRP A 180 -1.51 -8.20 10.22
C TRP A 180 -1.20 -9.70 10.17
N ARG A 181 -0.55 -10.17 9.11
CA ARG A 181 -0.16 -11.57 8.96
C ARG A 181 0.82 -11.97 10.06
N ASP A 182 1.70 -11.08 10.49
CA ASP A 182 2.66 -11.31 11.58
C ASP A 182 1.93 -11.52 12.92
N GLU A 183 0.92 -10.68 13.21
CA GLU A 183 0.03 -10.85 14.37
C GLU A 183 -0.69 -12.21 14.35
N GLU A 184 -1.21 -12.63 13.19
CA GLU A 184 -1.88 -13.92 13.05
C GLU A 184 -0.93 -15.10 13.25
N ARG A 185 0.32 -15.00 12.77
CA ARG A 185 1.34 -16.04 12.97
C ARG A 185 1.74 -16.18 14.44
N GLU A 186 1.87 -15.06 15.15
CA GLU A 186 2.23 -15.07 16.57
C GLU A 186 1.08 -15.57 17.46
N THR A 187 -0.16 -15.21 17.12
CA THR A 187 -1.35 -15.68 17.82
C THR A 187 -1.81 -17.08 17.37
N TYR A 188 -1.14 -17.68 16.38
CA TYR A 188 -1.43 -18.99 15.80
C TYR A 188 -2.87 -19.12 15.29
N VAL A 189 -3.37 -18.10 14.58
CA VAL A 189 -4.66 -18.16 13.90
C VAL A 189 -4.57 -19.15 12.74
N THR A 190 -5.56 -20.04 12.62
CA THR A 190 -5.58 -21.06 11.57
C THR A 190 -5.94 -20.46 10.20
N ARG A 191 -5.07 -20.72 9.22
CA ARG A 191 -5.20 -20.28 7.83
C ARG A 191 -4.87 -21.44 6.89
N THR A 192 -5.35 -21.37 5.65
CA THR A 192 -4.88 -22.27 4.59
C THR A 192 -3.50 -21.85 4.11
N ASP A 193 -2.83 -22.68 3.30
CA ASP A 193 -1.52 -22.37 2.72
C ASP A 193 -1.49 -21.06 1.90
N LYS A 194 -2.66 -20.58 1.45
CA LYS A 194 -2.83 -19.34 0.69
C LYS A 194 -3.40 -18.18 1.52
N GLY A 195 -3.43 -18.29 2.85
CA GLY A 195 -3.94 -17.24 3.74
C GLY A 195 -5.46 -17.14 3.84
N VAL A 196 -6.22 -18.07 3.24
CA VAL A 196 -7.70 -18.08 3.29
C VAL A 196 -8.16 -18.53 4.68
N ILE A 197 -9.30 -18.00 5.14
CA ILE A 197 -9.94 -18.43 6.38
C ILE A 197 -10.26 -19.94 6.28
N SER A 198 -9.76 -20.72 7.24
CA SER A 198 -10.00 -22.17 7.32
C SER A 198 -11.23 -22.54 8.14
N ASP A 199 -11.37 -21.89 9.31
CA ASP A 199 -12.52 -22.07 10.20
C ASP A 199 -13.41 -20.82 10.12
N HIS A 200 -14.57 -20.96 9.45
CA HIS A 200 -15.53 -19.87 9.31
C HIS A 200 -16.27 -19.55 10.63
N THR A 201 -16.27 -20.47 11.60
CA THR A 201 -16.88 -20.21 12.91
C THR A 201 -15.97 -19.39 13.83
N LYS A 202 -14.64 -19.46 13.58
CA LYS A 202 -13.61 -18.79 14.38
C LYS A 202 -12.55 -18.13 13.47
N PRO A 203 -12.94 -17.15 12.66
CA PRO A 203 -12.08 -16.61 11.63
C PRO A 203 -10.84 -15.87 12.18
N LEU A 204 -10.87 -15.31 13.40
CA LEU A 204 -9.77 -14.51 13.97
C LEU A 204 -9.18 -15.07 15.27
N MET A 205 -9.73 -16.18 15.77
CA MET A 205 -9.49 -16.64 17.13
C MET A 205 -8.14 -17.34 17.23
N GLY A 206 -7.20 -16.75 17.98
CA GLY A 206 -5.85 -17.30 18.18
C GLY A 206 -5.81 -18.45 19.20
N LEU A 207 -4.71 -19.21 19.22
CA LEU A 207 -4.55 -20.40 20.07
C LEU A 207 -4.73 -20.12 21.57
N LEU A 208 -4.13 -19.03 22.07
CA LEU A 208 -4.26 -18.62 23.48
C LEU A 208 -5.72 -18.30 23.81
N GLN A 209 -6.39 -17.51 22.97
CA GLN A 209 -7.80 -17.15 23.13
C GLN A 209 -8.71 -18.38 23.13
N GLN A 210 -8.37 -19.43 22.36
CA GLN A 210 -9.07 -20.71 22.36
C GLN A 210 -8.80 -21.58 23.60
N SER A 211 -7.60 -21.48 24.17
CA SER A 211 -7.19 -22.27 25.34
C SER A 211 -7.81 -21.76 26.66
N VAL A 212 -8.15 -20.47 26.73
CA VAL A 212 -8.78 -19.87 27.91
C VAL A 212 -10.25 -20.30 27.96
N PRO A 213 -10.69 -21.01 29.01
CA PRO A 213 -12.07 -21.42 29.13
C PRO A 213 -12.98 -20.21 29.31
N LEU A 214 -14.18 -20.31 28.73
CA LEU A 214 -15.25 -19.35 29.02
C LEU A 214 -15.66 -19.46 30.48
N THR A 215 -15.75 -18.31 31.15
CA THR A 215 -16.21 -18.18 32.53
C THR A 215 -17.22 -17.05 32.61
N SER A 216 -18.20 -17.17 33.51
CA SER A 216 -19.07 -16.03 33.87
C SER A 216 -18.21 -14.91 34.48
N LEU A 217 -18.31 -13.73 33.88
CA LEU A 217 -17.52 -12.56 34.19
C LEU A 217 -18.22 -11.70 35.22
N LYS A 218 -17.44 -10.98 36.04
CA LYS A 218 -18.05 -9.97 36.92
C LYS A 218 -18.37 -8.70 36.14
N ARG A 219 -19.25 -7.89 36.72
CA ARG A 219 -19.57 -6.57 36.20
C ARG A 219 -18.28 -5.75 35.97
N PHE A 220 -18.13 -5.22 34.75
CA PHE A 220 -16.99 -4.42 34.28
C PHE A 220 -15.70 -5.19 33.99
N GLU A 221 -15.69 -6.52 34.05
CA GLU A 221 -14.56 -7.30 33.55
C GLU A 221 -14.66 -7.42 32.01
N PRO A 222 -13.57 -7.12 31.26
CA PRO A 222 -13.56 -7.29 29.81
C PRO A 222 -13.60 -8.78 29.45
N SER A 223 -14.30 -9.11 28.37
CA SER A 223 -14.35 -10.48 27.87
C SER A 223 -13.02 -10.91 27.22
N ARG A 224 -12.80 -12.21 27.04
CA ARG A 224 -11.55 -12.72 26.43
C ARG A 224 -11.34 -12.19 25.01
N SER A 225 -12.41 -11.97 24.23
CA SER A 225 -12.31 -11.33 22.91
C SER A 225 -11.92 -9.86 22.99
N VAL A 226 -12.36 -9.13 24.02
CA VAL A 226 -11.96 -7.73 24.24
C VAL A 226 -10.52 -7.63 24.74
N LEU A 227 -10.10 -8.53 25.63
CA LEU A 227 -8.71 -8.60 26.10
C LEU A 227 -7.74 -8.88 24.96
N ASP A 228 -8.09 -9.77 24.04
CA ASP A 228 -7.29 -10.04 22.83
C ASP A 228 -7.02 -8.76 22.02
N LEU A 229 -7.99 -7.83 21.92
CA LEU A 229 -7.81 -6.56 21.19
C LEU A 229 -6.80 -5.61 21.83
N ILE A 230 -6.57 -5.73 23.14
CA ILE A 230 -5.62 -4.89 23.89
C ILE A 230 -4.18 -5.35 23.62
N ASP A 231 -4.00 -6.66 23.45
CA ASP A 231 -2.68 -7.30 23.35
C ASP A 231 -2.11 -7.32 21.92
N ASN A 232 -2.87 -6.89 20.90
CA ASN A 232 -2.46 -6.93 19.50
C ASN A 232 -2.68 -5.61 18.74
N MET A 233 -2.09 -5.53 17.54
CA MET A 233 -2.17 -4.34 16.67
C MET A 233 -3.36 -4.37 15.70
N ARG A 234 -4.17 -5.43 15.68
CA ARG A 234 -5.20 -5.67 14.65
C ARG A 234 -6.26 -4.57 14.62
N SER A 235 -6.68 -4.08 15.79
CA SER A 235 -7.63 -2.97 15.89
C SER A 235 -7.11 -1.67 15.28
N LYS A 236 -5.82 -1.38 15.45
CA LYS A 236 -5.17 -0.20 14.87
C LYS A 236 -5.04 -0.33 13.36
N ILE A 237 -4.63 -1.51 12.88
CA ILE A 237 -4.54 -1.80 11.44
C ILE A 237 -5.91 -1.65 10.78
N TYR A 238 -6.97 -2.22 11.37
CA TYR A 238 -8.34 -2.01 10.91
C TYR A 238 -8.72 -0.52 10.86
N GLY A 239 -8.42 0.23 11.93
CA GLY A 239 -8.64 1.68 11.98
C GLY A 239 -7.94 2.43 10.85
N PHE A 240 -6.70 2.05 10.49
CA PHE A 240 -6.01 2.62 9.33
C PHE A 240 -6.77 2.39 8.04
N PHE A 241 -7.19 1.16 7.76
CA PHE A 241 -7.95 0.87 6.54
C PHE A 241 -9.32 1.55 6.53
N CYS A 242 -9.96 1.79 7.67
CA CYS A 242 -11.16 2.63 7.72
C CYS A 242 -10.90 4.08 7.26
N LYS A 243 -9.69 4.59 7.48
CA LYS A 243 -9.29 5.96 7.10
C LYS A 243 -8.77 6.04 5.67
N LEU A 244 -8.02 5.04 5.21
CA LEU A 244 -7.47 4.95 3.85
C LEU A 244 -8.52 4.50 2.83
N GLY A 245 -9.47 3.67 3.27
CA GLY A 245 -10.37 2.92 2.40
C GLY A 245 -9.83 1.51 2.09
N PHE A 246 -10.70 0.68 1.54
CA PHE A 246 -10.39 -0.72 1.15
C PHE A 246 -10.22 -0.90 -0.37
N SER A 247 -10.41 0.18 -1.15
CA SER A 247 -10.40 0.18 -2.61
C SER A 247 -9.26 1.01 -3.16
N GLU A 248 -8.74 0.62 -4.33
CA GLU A 248 -7.73 1.40 -5.10
C GLU A 248 -6.42 1.69 -4.33
N LEU A 249 -6.00 0.74 -3.50
CA LEU A 249 -4.79 0.86 -2.71
C LEU A 249 -3.52 0.55 -3.53
N PRO A 250 -2.47 1.38 -3.42
CA PRO A 250 -1.23 1.18 -4.17
C PRO A 250 -0.38 0.05 -3.59
N GLY A 251 0.44 -0.57 -4.44
CA GLY A 251 1.53 -1.44 -4.00
C GLY A 251 1.14 -2.77 -3.37
N LEU A 252 -0.11 -3.22 -3.55
CA LEU A 252 -0.59 -4.47 -3.00
C LEU A 252 -0.13 -5.68 -3.81
N HIS A 253 0.27 -6.72 -3.09
CA HIS A 253 0.55 -8.05 -3.60
C HIS A 253 -0.70 -8.94 -3.53
N GLU A 254 -0.69 -10.08 -4.20
CA GLU A 254 -1.82 -11.02 -4.25
C GLU A 254 -2.29 -11.45 -2.85
N GLU A 255 -1.34 -11.76 -1.96
CA GLU A 255 -1.61 -12.14 -0.57
C GLU A 255 -2.22 -10.99 0.25
N ASP A 256 -1.93 -9.74 -0.10
CA ASP A 256 -2.50 -8.59 0.58
C ASP A 256 -3.98 -8.45 0.29
N TYR A 257 -4.43 -8.71 -0.94
CA TYR A 257 -5.87 -8.69 -1.26
C TYR A 257 -6.65 -9.73 -0.46
N ILE A 258 -6.07 -10.91 -0.24
CA ILE A 258 -6.66 -11.95 0.62
C ILE A 258 -6.73 -11.48 2.08
N THR A 259 -5.66 -10.83 2.56
CA THR A 259 -5.56 -10.29 3.92
C THR A 259 -6.57 -9.16 4.12
N ILE A 260 -6.72 -8.25 3.15
CA ILE A 260 -7.63 -7.12 3.18
C ILE A 260 -9.08 -7.56 3.32
N CYS A 261 -9.50 -8.66 2.67
CA CYS A 261 -10.85 -9.21 2.89
C CYS A 261 -11.13 -9.55 4.37
N ILE A 262 -10.10 -10.00 5.09
CA ILE A 262 -10.18 -10.31 6.52
C ILE A 262 -10.23 -9.01 7.33
N ILE A 263 -9.34 -8.07 7.02
CA ILE A 263 -9.26 -6.78 7.71
C ILE A 263 -10.58 -6.02 7.55
N GLU A 264 -11.15 -5.94 6.35
CA GLU A 264 -12.41 -5.26 6.06
C GLU A 264 -13.57 -5.78 6.93
N ASN A 265 -13.57 -7.09 7.22
CA ASN A 265 -14.60 -7.74 8.02
C ASN A 265 -14.17 -8.00 9.48
N PHE A 266 -13.06 -7.38 9.92
CA PHE A 266 -12.50 -7.59 11.26
C PHE A 266 -13.51 -7.34 12.37
N LEU A 267 -14.22 -6.21 12.31
CA LEU A 267 -15.17 -5.83 13.34
C LEU A 267 -16.35 -6.81 13.38
N ASP A 268 -16.88 -7.23 12.23
CA ASP A 268 -17.96 -8.21 12.16
C ASP A 268 -17.55 -9.55 12.80
N PHE A 269 -16.33 -10.02 12.51
CA PHE A 269 -15.78 -11.24 13.10
C PHE A 269 -15.60 -11.12 14.62
N LYS A 270 -15.04 -10.01 15.10
CA LYS A 270 -14.87 -9.79 16.55
C LYS A 270 -16.20 -9.63 17.28
N MET A 271 -17.18 -8.98 16.67
CA MET A 271 -18.53 -8.92 17.21
C MET A 271 -19.17 -10.31 17.30
N GLY A 272 -18.95 -11.18 16.30
CA GLY A 272 -19.38 -12.57 16.35
C GLY A 272 -18.76 -13.35 17.51
N GLU A 273 -17.45 -13.20 17.74
CA GLU A 273 -16.78 -13.81 18.90
C GLU A 273 -17.41 -13.35 20.23
N ILE A 274 -17.65 -12.04 20.39
CA ILE A 274 -18.27 -11.46 21.60
C ILE A 274 -19.70 -11.97 21.81
N TRP A 275 -20.52 -12.03 20.75
CA TRP A 275 -21.89 -12.57 20.85
C TRP A 275 -21.90 -14.04 21.27
N GLN A 276 -20.98 -14.83 20.75
CA GLN A 276 -20.82 -16.22 21.18
C GLN A 276 -20.43 -16.32 22.66
N GLU A 277 -19.57 -15.43 23.15
CA GLU A 277 -19.22 -15.35 24.58
C GLU A 277 -20.43 -15.01 25.44
N ILE A 278 -21.21 -13.99 25.09
CA ILE A 278 -22.41 -13.56 25.81
C ILE A 278 -23.42 -14.71 25.93
N ILE A 279 -23.72 -15.40 24.81
CA ILE A 279 -24.70 -16.48 24.79
C ILE A 279 -24.23 -17.65 25.66
N THR A 280 -22.93 -17.98 25.58
CA THR A 280 -22.37 -19.07 26.40
C THR A 280 -22.37 -18.71 27.89
N GLU A 281 -22.07 -17.45 28.24
CA GLU A 281 -22.12 -16.96 29.62
C GLU A 281 -23.54 -17.03 30.20
N LEU A 282 -24.55 -16.59 29.45
CA LEU A 282 -25.95 -16.67 29.88
C LEU A 282 -26.39 -18.12 30.16
N ASP A 283 -25.96 -19.06 29.31
CA ASP A 283 -26.23 -20.49 29.51
C ASP A 283 -25.53 -21.04 30.77
N MET A 284 -24.27 -20.65 31.01
CA MET A 284 -23.53 -21.01 32.23
C MET A 284 -24.20 -20.50 33.51
N GLU A 285 -24.80 -19.31 33.46
CA GLU A 285 -25.55 -18.72 34.58
C GLU A 285 -26.98 -19.28 34.73
N GLY A 286 -27.43 -20.11 33.79
CA GLY A 286 -28.78 -20.66 33.76
C GLY A 286 -29.85 -19.61 33.42
N VAL A 287 -29.46 -18.51 32.79
CA VAL A 287 -30.37 -17.43 32.38
C VAL A 287 -31.06 -17.82 31.09
N LYS A 288 -32.36 -18.13 31.17
CA LYS A 288 -33.16 -18.43 29.97
C LYS A 288 -33.60 -17.15 29.28
N LEU A 289 -33.12 -16.96 28.06
CA LEU A 289 -33.59 -15.91 27.16
C LEU A 289 -35.08 -16.07 26.85
N ILE A 290 -35.79 -14.95 26.68
CA ILE A 290 -37.17 -14.95 26.18
C ILE A 290 -37.19 -15.27 24.68
N ALA A 291 -38.36 -15.65 24.13
CA ALA A 291 -38.47 -16.09 22.74
C ALA A 291 -37.93 -15.06 21.72
N HIS A 292 -38.22 -13.77 21.91
CA HIS A 292 -37.74 -12.71 21.03
C HIS A 292 -36.22 -12.53 21.09
N ASP A 293 -35.63 -12.62 22.28
CA ASP A 293 -34.19 -12.49 22.45
C ASP A 293 -33.46 -13.69 21.85
N ASN A 294 -34.00 -14.91 22.00
CA ASN A 294 -33.44 -16.10 21.32
C ASN A 294 -33.46 -15.95 19.79
N GLU A 295 -34.56 -15.46 19.22
CA GLU A 295 -34.66 -15.25 17.77
C GLU A 295 -33.65 -14.18 17.30
N ALA A 296 -33.44 -13.12 18.10
CA ALA A 296 -32.44 -12.10 17.83
C ALA A 296 -31.01 -12.67 17.89
N THR A 297 -30.67 -13.43 18.93
CA THR A 297 -29.34 -14.06 19.07
C THR A 297 -29.08 -15.05 17.94
N ASP A 298 -30.05 -15.88 17.57
CA ASP A 298 -29.92 -16.83 16.45
C ASP A 298 -29.73 -16.11 15.12
N THR A 299 -30.38 -14.97 14.93
CA THR A 299 -30.23 -14.16 13.73
C THR A 299 -28.86 -13.51 13.66
N ILE A 300 -28.35 -13.00 14.79
CA ILE A 300 -27.00 -12.42 14.88
C ILE A 300 -25.94 -13.48 14.59
N LEU A 301 -26.01 -14.65 15.25
CA LEU A 301 -25.04 -15.72 15.03
C LEU A 301 -25.02 -16.19 13.57
N ARG A 302 -26.19 -16.43 12.98
CA ARG A 302 -26.29 -16.79 11.56
C ARG A 302 -25.70 -15.72 10.64
N ALA A 303 -26.02 -14.45 10.88
CA ALA A 303 -25.47 -13.35 10.08
C ALA A 303 -23.93 -13.28 10.17
N THR A 304 -23.36 -13.54 11.35
CA THR A 304 -21.90 -13.56 11.54
C THR A 304 -21.23 -14.74 10.81
N GLU A 305 -21.84 -15.93 10.85
CA GLU A 305 -21.34 -17.11 10.15
C GLU A 305 -21.48 -16.96 8.63
N GLU A 306 -22.63 -16.47 8.14
CA GLU A 306 -22.86 -16.17 6.72
C GLU A 306 -21.84 -15.14 6.20
N ARG A 307 -21.48 -14.15 7.02
CA ARG A 307 -20.43 -13.19 6.65
C ARG A 307 -19.07 -13.87 6.48
N ALA A 308 -18.66 -14.73 7.41
CA ALA A 308 -17.40 -15.46 7.29
C ALA A 308 -17.37 -16.36 6.05
N LEU A 309 -18.46 -17.04 5.74
CA LEU A 309 -18.59 -17.83 4.50
C LEU A 309 -18.51 -16.96 3.24
N ALA A 310 -19.15 -15.79 3.25
CA ALA A 310 -19.07 -14.83 2.13
C ALA A 310 -17.63 -14.34 1.91
N VAL A 311 -16.89 -14.05 2.98
CA VAL A 311 -15.48 -13.65 2.90
C VAL A 311 -14.63 -14.77 2.32
N VAL A 312 -14.82 -16.02 2.76
CA VAL A 312 -14.13 -17.18 2.18
C VAL A 312 -14.42 -17.31 0.67
N ALA A 313 -15.68 -17.13 0.26
CA ALA A 313 -16.04 -17.16 -1.15
C ALA A 313 -15.34 -16.06 -1.96
N THR A 314 -15.26 -14.84 -1.42
CA THR A 314 -14.53 -13.72 -2.03
C THR A 314 -13.03 -14.01 -2.13
N GLN A 315 -12.40 -14.52 -1.07
CA GLN A 315 -10.98 -14.89 -1.08
C GLN A 315 -10.68 -15.94 -2.16
N ASN A 316 -11.51 -16.99 -2.25
CA ASN A 316 -11.36 -18.01 -3.30
C ASN A 316 -11.55 -17.44 -4.71
N TYR A 317 -12.53 -16.54 -4.89
CA TYR A 317 -12.73 -15.86 -6.16
C TYR A 317 -11.49 -15.06 -6.57
N ILE A 318 -10.88 -14.31 -5.65
CA ILE A 318 -9.64 -13.55 -5.90
C ILE A 318 -8.51 -14.48 -6.34
N LEU A 319 -8.29 -15.58 -5.62
CA LEU A 319 -7.27 -16.58 -5.96
C LEU A 319 -7.50 -17.20 -7.36
N GLU A 320 -8.76 -17.46 -7.72
CA GLU A 320 -9.07 -17.95 -9.06
C GLU A 320 -8.79 -16.92 -10.16
N GLN A 321 -9.02 -15.63 -9.89
CA GLN A 321 -8.72 -14.58 -10.87
C GLN A 321 -7.21 -14.45 -11.09
N TYR A 322 -6.41 -14.44 -10.02
CA TYR A 322 -4.94 -14.44 -10.14
C TYR A 322 -4.44 -15.67 -10.89
N HIS A 323 -4.93 -16.85 -10.54
CA HIS A 323 -4.53 -18.07 -11.23
C HIS A 323 -4.87 -18.05 -12.75
N LYS A 324 -6.03 -17.50 -13.12
CA LYS A 324 -6.41 -17.32 -14.55
C LYS A 324 -5.50 -16.31 -15.25
N TYR A 325 -5.15 -15.23 -14.56
CA TYR A 325 -4.27 -14.19 -15.07
C TYR A 325 -2.84 -14.72 -15.32
N ASP A 326 -2.27 -15.45 -14.36
CA ASP A 326 -0.95 -16.07 -14.49
C ASP A 326 -0.90 -17.04 -15.68
N LEU A 327 -1.93 -17.88 -15.81
CA LEU A 327 -2.03 -18.83 -16.90
C LEU A 327 -2.18 -18.15 -18.27
N GLN A 328 -2.76 -16.94 -18.29
CA GLN A 328 -2.83 -16.12 -19.49
C GLN A 328 -1.47 -15.52 -19.86
N ILE A 329 -0.73 -14.96 -18.89
CA ILE A 329 0.64 -14.46 -19.09
C ILE A 329 1.54 -15.59 -19.59
N GLU A 330 1.48 -16.76 -18.94
CA GLU A 330 2.28 -17.92 -19.32
C GLU A 330 2.00 -18.33 -20.77
N LYS A 331 0.72 -18.38 -21.19
CA LYS A 331 0.35 -18.66 -22.58
C LYS A 331 0.88 -17.62 -23.55
N GLU A 332 0.81 -16.34 -23.21
CA GLU A 332 1.33 -15.25 -24.04
C GLU A 332 2.84 -15.37 -24.22
N PHE A 333 3.57 -15.68 -23.15
CA PHE A 333 5.00 -15.94 -23.18
C PHE A 333 5.35 -17.14 -24.07
N TYR A 334 4.67 -18.29 -23.92
CA TYR A 334 4.90 -19.44 -24.79
C TYR A 334 4.61 -19.13 -26.27
N ASN A 335 3.55 -18.37 -26.54
CA ASN A 335 3.24 -17.93 -27.90
C ASN A 335 4.34 -17.04 -28.48
N GLU A 336 4.93 -16.17 -27.68
CA GLU A 336 6.08 -15.36 -28.08
C GLU A 336 7.30 -16.23 -28.39
N LEU A 337 7.61 -17.23 -27.55
CA LEU A 337 8.70 -18.18 -27.79
C LEU A 337 8.50 -18.96 -29.11
N ILE A 338 7.29 -19.44 -29.38
CA ILE A 338 6.96 -20.14 -30.62
C ILE A 338 7.16 -19.22 -31.83
N LYS A 339 6.68 -17.97 -31.76
CA LYS A 339 6.87 -16.98 -32.83
C LYS A 339 8.34 -16.69 -33.06
N ASN A 340 9.12 -16.49 -31.99
CA ASN A 340 10.56 -16.26 -32.07
C ASN A 340 11.29 -17.43 -32.73
N HIS A 341 10.94 -18.66 -32.39
CA HIS A 341 11.48 -19.86 -33.06
C HIS A 341 11.14 -19.89 -34.55
N ALA A 342 9.86 -19.65 -34.91
CA ALA A 342 9.42 -19.60 -36.30
C ALA A 342 10.12 -18.49 -37.11
N PHE A 343 10.37 -17.32 -36.50
CA PHE A 343 11.15 -16.26 -37.14
C PHE A 343 12.61 -16.67 -37.38
N GLN A 344 13.23 -17.37 -36.42
CA GLN A 344 14.59 -17.87 -36.58
C GLN A 344 14.68 -18.91 -37.71
N GLU A 345 13.74 -19.85 -37.78
CA GLU A 345 13.67 -20.83 -38.87
C GLU A 345 13.53 -20.14 -40.23
N LYS A 346 12.59 -19.20 -40.36
CA LYS A 346 12.39 -18.44 -41.60
C LYS A 346 13.62 -17.62 -41.98
N ARG A 347 14.31 -17.01 -41.03
CA ARG A 347 15.59 -16.31 -41.28
C ARG A 347 16.66 -17.26 -41.79
N LEU A 348 16.74 -18.46 -41.22
CA LEU A 348 17.70 -19.48 -41.62
C LEU A 348 17.39 -20.04 -43.01
N GLU A 349 16.11 -20.21 -43.35
CA GLU A 349 15.66 -20.56 -44.71
C GLU A 349 15.97 -19.46 -45.72
N GLN A 350 15.67 -18.20 -45.39
CA GLN A 350 16.01 -17.05 -46.24
C GLN A 350 17.52 -16.95 -46.46
N TRP A 351 18.32 -17.17 -45.41
CA TRP A 351 19.77 -17.22 -45.51
C TRP A 351 20.24 -18.36 -46.42
N LYS A 352 19.72 -19.58 -46.24
CA LYS A 352 20.01 -20.73 -47.11
C LYS A 352 19.66 -20.43 -48.58
N SER A 353 18.48 -19.85 -48.83
CA SER A 353 18.02 -19.45 -50.16
C SER A 353 18.92 -18.37 -50.78
N PHE A 354 19.30 -17.36 -49.98
CA PHE A 354 20.24 -16.32 -50.40
C PHE A 354 21.59 -16.90 -50.79
N VAL A 355 22.19 -17.74 -49.94
CA VAL A 355 23.47 -18.41 -50.21
C VAL A 355 23.37 -19.29 -51.45
N ALA A 356 22.29 -20.07 -51.60
CA ALA A 356 22.07 -20.92 -52.77
C ALA A 356 21.98 -20.09 -54.06
N ARG A 357 21.26 -18.96 -54.03
CA ARG A 357 21.13 -18.03 -55.15
C ARG A 357 22.46 -17.37 -55.54
N THR A 358 23.32 -17.03 -54.58
CA THR A 358 24.63 -16.41 -54.87
C THR A 358 25.69 -17.43 -55.30
N SER A 359 25.55 -18.69 -54.88
CA SER A 359 26.53 -19.75 -55.13
C SER A 359 26.24 -20.59 -56.39
N LYS A 360 24.97 -20.73 -56.81
CA LYS A 360 24.55 -21.57 -57.94
C LYS A 360 23.82 -20.75 -59.00
N TYR A 361 24.46 -20.55 -60.15
CA TYR A 361 23.92 -19.77 -61.28
C TYR A 361 22.53 -20.24 -61.77
N PRO A 362 22.19 -21.54 -61.87
CA PRO A 362 20.87 -21.96 -62.32
C PRO A 362 19.73 -21.53 -61.37
N LEU A 363 19.96 -21.56 -60.05
CA LEU A 363 18.98 -21.14 -59.06
C LEU A 363 18.78 -19.62 -59.06
N LEU A 364 19.82 -18.86 -59.41
CA LEU A 364 19.71 -17.41 -59.62
C LEU A 364 18.79 -17.06 -60.78
N MET A 365 18.92 -17.77 -61.91
CA MET A 365 18.08 -17.53 -63.08
C MET A 365 16.60 -17.82 -62.79
N VAL A 366 16.30 -18.95 -62.12
CA VAL A 366 14.93 -19.30 -61.71
C VAL A 366 14.34 -18.25 -60.76
N ALA A 367 15.12 -17.75 -59.80
CA ALA A 367 14.68 -16.71 -58.88
C ALA A 367 14.43 -15.38 -59.60
N LYS A 368 15.28 -15.01 -60.57
CA LYS A 368 15.11 -13.83 -61.41
C LYS A 368 13.84 -13.91 -62.25
N ASP A 369 13.57 -15.06 -62.85
CA ASP A 369 12.36 -15.28 -63.64
C ASP A 369 11.10 -15.22 -62.77
N SER A 370 11.15 -15.82 -61.57
CA SER A 370 10.06 -15.72 -60.59
C SER A 370 9.80 -14.28 -60.15
N GLN A 371 10.85 -13.49 -59.93
CA GLN A 371 10.73 -12.07 -59.61
C GLN A 371 10.10 -11.28 -60.77
N ASN A 372 10.52 -11.53 -62.01
CA ASN A 372 9.94 -10.91 -63.19
C ASN A 372 8.46 -11.25 -63.35
N GLN A 373 8.07 -12.49 -63.02
CA GLN A 373 6.67 -12.92 -63.04
C GLN A 373 5.84 -12.21 -61.96
N ALA A 374 6.36 -12.10 -60.73
CA ALA A 374 5.70 -11.35 -59.67
C ALA A 374 5.54 -9.86 -60.01
N ILE A 375 6.56 -9.24 -60.63
CA ILE A 375 6.48 -7.86 -61.14
C ILE A 375 5.36 -7.74 -62.17
N ARG A 376 5.29 -8.66 -63.15
CA ARG A 376 4.23 -8.67 -64.17
C ARG A 376 2.83 -8.81 -63.55
N GLN A 377 2.67 -9.65 -62.53
CA GLN A 377 1.41 -9.84 -61.82
C GLN A 377 1.03 -8.65 -60.94
N SER A 378 2.01 -7.93 -60.38
CA SER A 378 1.77 -6.72 -59.59
C SER A 378 1.42 -5.49 -60.44
N ARG A 379 1.65 -5.55 -61.75
CA ARG A 379 1.25 -4.48 -62.66
C ARG A 379 -0.27 -4.49 -62.82
N PRO A 380 -0.93 -3.32 -62.77
CA PRO A 380 -2.37 -3.24 -63.02
C PRO A 380 -2.68 -3.72 -64.44
N GLU A 381 -3.83 -4.36 -64.62
CA GLU A 381 -4.32 -4.78 -65.94
C GLU A 381 -4.36 -3.57 -66.89
N GLU A 382 -3.80 -3.73 -68.09
CA GLU A 382 -3.90 -2.71 -69.14
C GLU A 382 -5.38 -2.50 -69.45
N LYS A 383 -5.93 -1.36 -69.01
CA LYS A 383 -7.28 -0.96 -69.40
C LYS A 383 -7.29 -0.71 -70.90
N ASP A 384 -8.37 -1.08 -71.57
CA ASP A 384 -8.56 -0.81 -72.99
C ASP A 384 -8.64 0.72 -73.20
N TYR A 385 -7.53 1.33 -73.63
CA TYR A 385 -7.40 2.78 -73.82
C TYR A 385 -7.95 3.24 -75.19
N SER A 386 -8.92 2.52 -75.75
CA SER A 386 -9.52 2.81 -77.07
C SER A 386 -10.22 4.18 -77.18
N GLY A 387 -10.35 4.93 -76.07
CA GLY A 387 -10.84 6.32 -76.03
C GLY A 387 -9.80 7.41 -75.67
N TYR A 388 -8.52 7.08 -75.46
CA TYR A 388 -7.49 8.06 -75.08
C TYR A 388 -6.47 8.27 -76.20
N HIS A 389 -6.34 9.51 -76.71
CA HIS A 389 -5.50 9.83 -77.87
C HIS A 389 -3.99 9.98 -77.58
N THR A 390 -3.50 9.60 -76.39
CA THR A 390 -2.05 9.55 -76.13
C THR A 390 -1.74 8.56 -75.01
N VAL A 391 -1.04 7.47 -75.35
CA VAL A 391 -0.54 6.48 -74.39
C VAL A 391 0.96 6.71 -74.24
N HIS A 392 1.42 7.06 -73.03
CA HIS A 392 2.85 7.19 -72.74
C HIS A 392 3.42 5.85 -72.29
N ASN A 393 4.46 5.36 -72.97
CA ASN A 393 5.16 4.16 -72.52
C ASN A 393 5.94 4.50 -71.23
N LEU A 394 5.58 3.82 -70.13
CA LEU A 394 6.23 4.00 -68.82
C LEU A 394 7.41 3.04 -68.62
N GLU A 395 7.69 2.16 -69.57
CA GLU A 395 8.87 1.30 -69.52
C GLU A 395 10.12 2.04 -69.98
N ILE A 396 11.05 2.27 -69.06
CA ILE A 396 12.40 2.73 -69.40
C ILE A 396 13.29 1.48 -69.51
N PRO A 397 13.72 1.08 -70.72
CA PRO A 397 14.60 -0.06 -70.88
C PRO A 397 15.98 0.22 -70.25
N ASN A 398 16.61 -0.81 -69.69
CA ASN A 398 17.95 -0.79 -69.07
C ASN A 398 18.10 -0.04 -67.74
N ILE A 399 17.03 0.14 -66.96
CA ILE A 399 17.18 0.57 -65.57
C ILE A 399 17.42 -0.66 -64.67
N SER A 400 18.63 -0.78 -64.13
CA SER A 400 19.01 -1.78 -63.12
C SER A 400 18.74 -1.33 -61.67
N ILE A 401 17.89 -0.31 -61.49
CA ILE A 401 17.60 0.33 -60.20
C ILE A 401 16.08 0.42 -60.00
N THR A 402 15.57 -0.04 -58.86
CA THR A 402 14.15 0.09 -58.51
C THR A 402 13.88 1.53 -58.07
N ALA A 403 13.22 2.34 -58.90
CA ALA A 403 12.79 3.69 -58.51
C ALA A 403 11.34 3.65 -57.97
N PHE A 404 11.13 4.20 -56.77
CA PHE A 404 9.79 4.34 -56.18
C PHE A 404 9.03 5.50 -56.84
N THR A 405 7.81 5.26 -57.32
CA THR A 405 6.91 6.31 -57.81
C THR A 405 5.82 6.60 -56.76
N GLY A 406 5.65 7.88 -56.41
CA GLY A 406 4.59 8.35 -55.50
C GLY A 406 3.20 8.37 -56.17
N PRO A 407 2.13 8.67 -55.42
CA PRO A 407 0.75 8.59 -55.93
C PRO A 407 0.50 9.60 -57.05
N PHE A 408 -0.10 9.13 -58.15
CA PHE A 408 -0.43 9.92 -59.33
C PHE A 408 -1.53 10.95 -59.03
N LEU A 409 -1.26 12.23 -59.31
CA LEU A 409 -2.23 13.33 -59.22
C LEU A 409 -3.02 13.42 -60.54
N LYS A 410 -4.35 13.38 -60.47
CA LYS A 410 -5.23 13.48 -61.64
C LYS A 410 -5.47 14.97 -61.96
N ILE A 411 -5.02 15.44 -63.13
CA ILE A 411 -5.31 16.79 -63.62
C ILE A 411 -6.50 16.67 -64.58
N GLU A 412 -7.64 17.30 -64.25
CA GLU A 412 -8.79 17.40 -65.16
C GLU A 412 -8.64 18.63 -66.05
N SER A 413 -8.58 18.42 -67.37
CA SER A 413 -8.60 19.51 -68.35
C SER A 413 -10.01 20.07 -68.53
N THR A 414 -10.11 21.40 -68.65
CA THR A 414 -11.33 22.23 -68.62
C THR A 414 -12.51 21.70 -69.45
N PRO A 415 -13.75 21.61 -68.90
CA PRO A 415 -14.93 21.13 -69.63
C PRO A 415 -15.34 22.06 -70.79
N VAL A 416 -15.76 21.45 -71.90
CA VAL A 416 -16.15 22.10 -73.17
C VAL A 416 -17.45 22.92 -73.06
N GLU A 417 -18.21 22.75 -71.97
CA GLU A 417 -19.51 23.42 -71.73
C GLU A 417 -19.40 24.94 -71.50
N ILE A 418 -18.20 25.45 -71.21
CA ILE A 418 -17.92 26.89 -71.06
C ILE A 418 -17.67 27.56 -72.43
N LEU A 419 -17.50 26.80 -73.52
CA LEU A 419 -17.13 27.32 -74.84
C LEU A 419 -18.29 27.54 -75.83
N ASN A 420 -19.54 27.14 -75.51
CA ASN A 420 -20.67 27.27 -76.43
C ASN A 420 -21.99 27.71 -75.77
N ARG A 421 -22.11 29.00 -75.42
CA ARG A 421 -23.39 29.73 -75.43
C ARG A 421 -23.19 31.07 -76.15
N LYS A 422 -23.86 31.21 -77.28
CA LYS A 422 -24.17 32.50 -77.93
C LYS A 422 -25.32 33.18 -77.21
#